data_AF-A0A7C4KRA5-F1
#
_entry.id   AF-A0A7C4KRA5-F1
#
_cell.length_a   1.000
_cell.length_b   1.000
_cell.length_c   1.000
_cell.angle_alpha   90.00
_cell.angle_beta   90.00
_cell.angle_gamma   90.00
#
_symmetry.space_group_name_H-M   'P 1'
#
loop_
_entity.id
_entity.type
_entity.pdbx_description
1 polymer ?
#
loop_
_entity_poly.entity_id
_entity_poly.type
_entity_poly.pdbx_seq_one_letter_code
_entity_poly.pdbx_strand_id
1 'polypeptide(L)'
;MAYDRPSWREIDKMRDGGRVRKKRDNQIRDLSEHSTRYEKYKSDLNRLFDQGMASELVKKFGKDKPAADDEARKRRRDTMRQPTADAKASLSRLKLIRQVIEAGDTAALVAALDELSQRFGLPDEWEVLIRALEHPGESIQEQAVDRMTALLPVSAKIPRRATLKERLRAVTQVARGVSLREKAQSLEERL
;
A
#
# COMPACT_ATOMS: atom_id res chain seq x y z
N MET A 1 23.15 -33.77 -53.76
CA MET A 1 22.33 -32.64 -53.27
C MET A 1 21.90 -32.97 -51.84
N ALA A 2 22.55 -32.37 -50.85
CA ALA A 2 22.19 -32.55 -49.45
C ALA A 2 21.20 -31.44 -49.06
N TYR A 3 20.04 -31.80 -48.53
CA TYR A 3 19.08 -30.84 -48.00
C TYR A 3 19.46 -30.49 -46.56
N ASP A 4 19.83 -29.24 -46.32
CA ASP A 4 19.97 -28.71 -44.96
C ASP A 4 18.59 -28.69 -44.29
N ARG A 5 18.48 -29.44 -43.19
CA ARG A 5 17.27 -29.44 -42.37
C ARG A 5 17.31 -28.20 -41.46
N PRO A 6 16.25 -27.39 -41.44
CA PRO A 6 16.22 -26.19 -40.61
C PRO A 6 16.40 -26.55 -39.14
N SER A 7 17.16 -25.72 -38.43
CA SER A 7 17.41 -25.98 -37.01
C SER A 7 16.13 -25.79 -36.20
N TRP A 8 16.03 -26.46 -35.05
CA TRP A 8 14.89 -26.31 -34.14
C TRP A 8 14.61 -24.84 -33.74
N ARG A 9 15.64 -23.99 -33.71
CA ARG A 9 15.47 -22.55 -33.42
C ARG A 9 14.79 -21.79 -34.55
N GLU A 10 14.96 -22.25 -35.79
CA GLU A 10 14.32 -21.67 -36.98
C GLU A 10 12.84 -22.02 -37.04
N ILE A 11 12.50 -23.26 -36.68
CA ILE A 11 11.11 -23.73 -36.57
C ILE A 11 10.37 -22.91 -35.49
N ASP A 12 11.01 -22.65 -34.36
CA ASP A 12 10.42 -21.85 -33.27
C ASP A 12 10.21 -20.38 -33.69
N LYS A 13 11.18 -19.83 -34.44
CA LYS A 13 11.10 -18.46 -34.97
C LYS A 13 10.00 -18.31 -36.03
N MET A 14 9.78 -19.34 -36.84
CA MET A 14 8.66 -19.38 -37.80
C MET A 14 7.31 -19.53 -37.10
N ARG A 15 7.27 -20.25 -35.97
CA ARG A 15 6.05 -20.42 -35.16
C ARG A 15 5.61 -19.14 -34.47
N ASP A 16 6.56 -18.32 -34.01
CA ASP A 16 6.27 -17.06 -33.33
C ASP A 16 6.18 -15.84 -34.28
N GLY A 17 6.41 -16.04 -35.59
CA GLY A 17 6.43 -15.00 -36.64
C GLY A 17 5.07 -14.41 -37.05
N GLY A 18 4.03 -14.50 -36.21
CA GLY A 18 2.69 -13.95 -36.46
C GLY A 18 2.61 -12.43 -36.30
N ARG A 19 2.91 -11.68 -37.36
CA ARG A 19 2.79 -10.22 -37.47
C ARG A 19 1.34 -9.71 -37.35
N VAL A 20 0.74 -9.62 -36.15
CA VAL A 20 -0.53 -8.87 -35.94
C VAL A 20 -0.63 -8.12 -34.60
N ARG A 21 0.18 -8.43 -33.57
CA ARG A 21 -0.11 -7.92 -32.21
C ARG A 21 0.34 -6.49 -31.87
N LYS A 22 1.19 -5.83 -32.66
CA LYS A 22 1.78 -4.55 -32.22
C LYS A 22 0.92 -3.31 -32.47
N LYS A 23 -0.14 -3.37 -33.29
CA LYS A 23 -0.97 -2.20 -33.59
C LYS A 23 -2.17 -2.03 -32.64
N ARG A 24 -2.53 -3.07 -31.86
CA ARG A 24 -3.70 -3.05 -30.97
C ARG A 24 -3.38 -2.53 -29.55
N ASP A 25 -2.14 -2.71 -29.08
CA ASP A 25 -1.70 -2.25 -27.75
C ASP A 25 -1.57 -0.72 -27.64
N ASN A 26 -1.16 -0.03 -28.72
CA ASN A 26 -1.10 1.44 -28.69
C ASN A 26 -2.49 2.09 -28.68
N GLN A 27 -3.50 1.45 -29.29
CA GLN A 27 -4.85 2.01 -29.33
C GLN A 27 -5.59 1.90 -27.98
N ILE A 28 -5.21 0.94 -27.13
CA ILE A 28 -5.76 0.76 -25.77
C ILE A 28 -5.11 1.73 -24.77
N ARG A 29 -3.83 2.08 -24.98
CA ARG A 29 -3.11 3.04 -24.13
C ARG A 29 -3.49 4.50 -24.38
N ASP A 30 -3.92 4.84 -25.59
CA ASP A 30 -4.38 6.19 -25.96
C ASP A 30 -5.91 6.42 -25.83
N LEU A 31 -6.65 5.45 -25.28
CA LEU A 31 -8.03 5.66 -24.86
C LEU A 31 -8.05 6.42 -23.52
N SER A 32 -7.69 7.70 -23.63
CA SER A 32 -7.79 8.75 -22.61
C SER A 32 -8.81 8.45 -21.53
N GLU A 33 -8.35 8.43 -20.28
CA GLU A 33 -9.13 8.27 -19.04
C GLU A 33 -10.22 9.37 -18.86
N HIS A 34 -10.30 10.32 -19.80
CA HIS A 34 -11.27 11.42 -19.84
C HIS A 34 -12.20 11.39 -21.06
N SER A 35 -12.27 10.28 -21.79
CA SER A 35 -13.25 10.13 -22.86
C SER A 35 -14.66 9.92 -22.29
N THR A 36 -15.66 10.64 -22.80
CA THR A 36 -17.09 10.45 -22.47
C THR A 36 -17.58 9.02 -22.69
N ARG A 37 -16.87 8.22 -23.52
CA ARG A 37 -17.12 6.77 -23.68
C ARG A 37 -16.65 5.95 -22.48
N TYR A 38 -15.55 6.32 -21.84
CA TYR A 38 -15.04 5.62 -20.67
C TYR A 38 -15.94 5.85 -19.46
N GLU A 39 -16.45 7.07 -19.28
CA GLU A 39 -17.42 7.36 -18.22
C GLU A 39 -18.74 6.60 -18.42
N LYS A 40 -19.26 6.56 -19.65
CA LYS A 40 -20.46 5.76 -19.99
C LYS A 40 -20.22 4.27 -19.72
N TYR A 41 -19.04 3.76 -20.07
CA TYR A 41 -18.67 2.38 -19.77
C TYR A 41 -18.61 2.11 -18.26
N LYS A 42 -18.02 3.02 -17.47
CA LYS A 42 -18.01 2.91 -16.00
C LYS A 42 -19.40 2.97 -15.38
N SER A 43 -20.27 3.87 -15.86
CA SER A 43 -21.65 3.96 -15.35
C SER A 43 -22.46 2.71 -15.67
N ASP A 44 -22.30 2.16 -16.87
CA ASP A 44 -22.98 0.91 -17.27
C ASP A 44 -22.47 -0.27 -16.44
N LEU A 45 -21.17 -0.33 -16.15
CA LEU A 45 -20.61 -1.34 -15.26
C LEU A 45 -21.17 -1.21 -13.84
N ASN A 46 -21.15 0.00 -13.25
CA ASN A 46 -21.69 0.22 -11.92
C ASN A 46 -23.18 -0.16 -11.85
N ARG A 47 -23.97 0.18 -12.88
CA ARG A 47 -25.37 -0.24 -12.97
C ARG A 47 -25.54 -1.75 -13.01
N LEU A 48 -24.70 -2.48 -13.74
CA LEU A 48 -24.72 -3.94 -13.78
C LEU A 48 -24.35 -4.58 -12.43
N PHE A 49 -23.49 -3.93 -11.64
CA PHE A 49 -23.12 -4.38 -10.30
C PHE A 49 -24.20 -4.05 -9.26
N ASP A 50 -24.73 -2.83 -9.25
CA ASP A 50 -25.79 -2.40 -8.34
C ASP A 50 -27.09 -3.19 -8.56
N GLN A 51 -27.39 -3.53 -9.82
CA GLN A 51 -28.57 -4.30 -10.19
C GLN A 51 -28.39 -5.81 -9.97
N GLY A 52 -27.27 -6.26 -9.39
CA GLY A 52 -26.98 -7.65 -9.03
C GLY A 52 -26.72 -8.60 -10.22
N MET A 53 -26.86 -8.12 -11.45
CA MET A 53 -26.74 -8.89 -12.70
C MET A 53 -25.31 -9.33 -13.00
N ALA A 54 -24.30 -8.64 -12.47
CA ALA A 54 -22.89 -9.05 -12.57
C ALA A 54 -22.66 -10.45 -11.99
N SER A 55 -23.37 -10.81 -10.92
CA SER A 55 -23.27 -12.12 -10.28
C SER A 55 -23.90 -13.25 -11.12
N GLU A 56 -24.93 -12.94 -11.91
CA GLU A 56 -25.54 -13.88 -12.85
C GLU A 56 -24.69 -14.12 -14.09
N LEU A 57 -23.99 -13.10 -14.59
CA LEU A 57 -23.05 -13.26 -15.71
C LEU A 57 -21.87 -14.15 -15.31
N VAL A 58 -21.29 -13.94 -14.13
CA VAL A 58 -20.21 -14.80 -13.61
C VAL A 58 -20.71 -16.23 -13.39
N LYS A 59 -21.95 -16.42 -12.92
CA LYS A 59 -22.58 -17.74 -12.83
C LYS A 59 -22.81 -18.37 -14.19
N LYS A 60 -23.29 -17.64 -15.21
CA LYS A 60 -23.55 -18.19 -16.55
C LYS A 60 -22.27 -18.53 -17.31
N PHE A 61 -21.23 -17.71 -17.24
CA PHE A 61 -19.94 -17.98 -17.89
C PHE A 61 -19.01 -18.92 -17.08
N GLY A 62 -19.32 -19.17 -15.80
CA GLY A 62 -18.60 -20.11 -14.95
C GLY A 62 -19.15 -21.54 -14.94
N LYS A 63 -20.34 -21.80 -15.53
CA LYS A 63 -21.09 -23.06 -15.35
C LYS A 63 -20.75 -24.18 -16.32
N ASP A 64 -19.95 -23.92 -17.36
CA ASP A 64 -19.50 -24.95 -18.32
C ASP A 64 -18.12 -25.55 -17.99
N LYS A 65 -17.81 -25.72 -16.70
CA LYS A 65 -16.69 -26.56 -16.27
C LYS A 65 -17.20 -27.70 -15.38
N PRO A 66 -16.83 -28.96 -15.68
CA PRO A 66 -17.38 -30.12 -14.99
C PRO A 66 -17.04 -30.09 -13.50
N ALA A 67 -18.05 -30.38 -12.68
CA ALA A 67 -18.06 -30.32 -11.22
C ALA A 67 -17.06 -31.25 -10.49
N ALA A 68 -16.20 -31.96 -11.23
CA ALA A 68 -15.13 -32.79 -10.66
C ALA A 68 -13.90 -31.97 -10.20
N ASP A 69 -13.74 -30.74 -10.70
CA ASP A 69 -12.55 -29.91 -10.39
C ASP A 69 -12.75 -28.91 -9.24
N ASP A 70 -13.98 -28.70 -8.74
CA ASP A 70 -14.25 -27.67 -7.72
C ASP A 70 -13.89 -28.14 -6.30
N GLU A 71 -14.09 -29.41 -5.96
CA GLU A 71 -13.59 -30.02 -4.72
C GLU A 71 -12.05 -30.05 -4.70
N ALA A 72 -11.41 -30.37 -5.83
CA ALA A 72 -9.96 -30.36 -5.97
C ALA A 72 -9.37 -28.93 -5.96
N ARG A 73 -10.08 -27.93 -6.51
CA ARG A 73 -9.67 -26.51 -6.46
C ARG A 73 -9.89 -25.85 -5.11
N LYS A 74 -10.95 -26.17 -4.38
CA LYS A 74 -11.13 -25.72 -2.98
C LYS A 74 -10.06 -26.32 -2.08
N ARG A 75 -9.80 -27.62 -2.18
CA ARG A 75 -8.72 -28.29 -1.44
C ARG A 75 -7.32 -27.76 -1.81
N ARG A 76 -7.10 -27.30 -3.05
CA ARG A 76 -5.82 -26.69 -3.48
C ARG A 76 -5.66 -25.21 -3.11
N ARG A 77 -6.76 -24.46 -2.90
CA ARG A 77 -6.70 -23.05 -2.45
C ARG A 77 -6.48 -22.94 -0.94
N ASP A 78 -7.01 -23.87 -0.15
CA ASP A 78 -6.79 -23.91 1.29
C ASP A 78 -5.38 -24.39 1.69
N THR A 79 -4.64 -25.05 0.78
CA THR A 79 -3.36 -25.67 1.15
C THR A 79 -2.09 -24.88 0.84
N MET A 80 -2.07 -23.76 0.11
CA MET A 80 -0.78 -23.15 -0.23
C MET A 80 -0.80 -21.67 -0.60
N ARG A 81 -1.00 -20.83 0.41
CA ARG A 81 0.01 -19.82 0.79
C ARG A 81 -0.30 -19.37 2.22
N GLN A 82 0.02 -20.23 3.20
CA GLN A 82 0.15 -19.71 4.55
C GLN A 82 1.14 -18.54 4.48
N PRO A 83 0.78 -17.34 4.93
CA PRO A 83 1.71 -16.23 4.96
C PRO A 83 2.91 -16.71 5.77
N THR A 84 4.11 -16.57 5.19
CA THR A 84 5.36 -16.81 5.89
C THR A 84 5.35 -15.99 7.19
N ALA A 85 6.12 -16.39 8.20
CA ALA A 85 6.17 -15.66 9.46
C ALA A 85 6.38 -14.15 9.25
N ASP A 86 7.17 -13.78 8.23
CA ASP A 86 7.42 -12.40 7.82
C ASP A 86 6.18 -11.68 7.26
N ALA A 87 5.33 -12.39 6.50
CA ALA A 87 4.08 -11.84 6.00
C ALA A 87 3.03 -11.65 7.11
N LYS A 88 3.04 -12.51 8.14
CA LYS A 88 2.19 -12.29 9.33
C LYS A 88 2.70 -11.13 10.18
N ALA A 89 4.01 -10.99 10.32
CA ALA A 89 4.64 -9.88 11.04
C ALA A 89 4.36 -8.54 10.35
N SER A 90 4.46 -8.47 9.02
CA SER A 90 4.15 -7.25 8.27
C SER A 90 2.66 -6.87 8.34
N LEU A 91 1.75 -7.85 8.26
CA LEU A 91 0.31 -7.61 8.48
C LEU A 91 0.03 -7.09 9.90
N SER A 92 0.73 -7.63 10.90
CA SER A 92 0.59 -7.19 12.30
C SER A 92 1.11 -5.76 12.48
N ARG A 93 2.26 -5.42 11.86
CA ARG A 93 2.80 -4.07 11.85
C ARG A 93 1.84 -3.07 11.18
N LEU A 94 1.30 -3.41 10.01
CA LEU A 94 0.32 -2.55 9.31
C LEU A 94 -0.96 -2.34 10.12
N LYS A 95 -1.42 -3.37 10.84
CA LYS A 95 -2.57 -3.26 11.74
C LYS A 95 -2.30 -2.26 12.87
N LEU A 96 -1.12 -2.34 13.50
CA LEU A 96 -0.72 -1.41 14.56
C LEU A 96 -0.57 0.02 14.03
N ILE A 97 0.06 0.21 12.87
CA ILE A 97 0.16 1.53 12.21
C ILE A 97 -1.24 2.11 11.99
N ARG A 98 -2.17 1.31 11.47
CA ARG A 98 -3.55 1.75 11.26
C ARG A 98 -4.23 2.13 12.57
N GLN A 99 -4.05 1.33 13.63
CA GLN A 99 -4.60 1.64 14.95
C GLN A 99 -4.06 2.96 15.51
N VAL A 100 -2.77 3.27 15.31
CA VAL A 100 -2.20 4.57 15.72
C VAL A 100 -2.84 5.73 14.96
N ILE A 101 -3.07 5.58 13.65
CA ILE A 101 -3.64 6.64 12.81
C ILE A 101 -5.12 6.89 13.15
N GLU A 102 -5.88 5.80 13.32
CA GLU A 102 -7.33 5.81 13.56
C GLU A 102 -7.70 6.01 15.04
N ALA A 103 -6.73 5.93 15.97
CA ALA A 103 -6.99 6.15 17.39
C ALA A 103 -7.61 7.54 17.62
N GLY A 104 -8.87 7.53 18.08
CA GLY A 104 -9.57 8.73 18.55
C GLY A 104 -9.16 9.10 19.97
N ASP A 105 -8.82 8.10 20.78
CA ASP A 105 -8.50 8.26 22.19
C ASP A 105 -6.98 8.27 22.43
N THR A 106 -6.52 9.16 23.31
CA THR A 106 -5.10 9.28 23.67
C THR A 106 -4.57 8.03 24.35
N ALA A 107 -5.35 7.37 25.22
CA ALA A 107 -4.94 6.13 25.87
C ALA A 107 -4.75 4.96 24.88
N ALA A 108 -5.63 4.85 23.89
CA ALA A 108 -5.53 3.84 22.85
C ALA A 108 -4.33 4.09 21.93
N LEU A 109 -4.06 5.36 21.60
CA LEU A 109 -2.88 5.78 20.84
C LEU A 109 -1.58 5.42 21.56
N VAL A 110 -1.49 5.71 22.86
CA VAL A 110 -0.33 5.37 23.70
C VAL A 110 -0.07 3.87 23.69
N ALA A 111 -1.08 3.06 23.99
CA ALA A 111 -0.94 1.60 24.00
C ALA A 111 -0.51 1.04 22.63
N ALA A 112 -1.07 1.57 21.54
CA ALA A 112 -0.73 1.13 20.18
C ALA A 112 0.71 1.54 19.79
N LEU A 113 1.17 2.73 20.18
CA LEU A 113 2.54 3.20 19.96
C LEU A 113 3.56 2.41 20.78
N ASP A 114 3.24 2.10 22.03
CA ASP A 114 4.07 1.25 22.89
C ASP A 114 4.23 -0.15 22.28
N GLU A 115 3.12 -0.78 21.86
CA GLU A 115 3.16 -2.10 21.21
C GLU A 115 3.92 -2.07 19.87
N LEU A 116 3.74 -1.01 19.07
CA LEU A 116 4.43 -0.83 17.80
C LEU A 116 5.94 -0.65 18.01
N SER A 117 6.34 0.22 18.92
CA SER A 117 7.74 0.52 19.21
C SER A 117 8.46 -0.70 19.78
N GLN A 118 7.82 -1.45 20.69
CA GLN A 118 8.41 -2.63 21.31
C GLN A 118 8.62 -3.78 20.32
N ARG A 119 7.68 -3.99 19.38
CA ARG A 119 7.73 -5.14 18.46
C ARG A 119 8.46 -4.86 17.15
N PHE A 120 8.33 -3.65 16.62
CA PHE A 120 8.77 -3.33 15.26
C PHE A 120 9.63 -2.06 15.17
N GLY A 121 9.71 -1.27 16.26
CA GLY A 121 10.29 0.07 16.24
C GLY A 121 9.37 1.12 15.62
N LEU A 122 9.76 2.39 15.73
CA LEU A 122 9.01 3.50 15.16
C LEU A 122 9.19 3.54 13.63
N PRO A 123 8.11 3.53 12.84
CA PRO A 123 8.18 3.61 11.39
C PRO A 123 8.54 5.00 10.87
N ASP A 124 9.04 5.06 9.64
CA ASP A 124 9.40 6.28 8.91
C ASP A 124 8.18 6.91 8.17
N GLU A 125 6.97 6.76 8.72
CA GLU A 125 5.73 7.31 8.16
C GLU A 125 5.33 8.61 8.87
N TRP A 126 5.24 9.72 8.13
CA TRP A 126 4.95 11.05 8.68
C TRP A 126 3.70 11.12 9.56
N GLU A 127 2.59 10.48 9.18
CA GLU A 127 1.36 10.53 9.98
C GLU A 127 1.51 9.84 11.33
N VAL A 128 2.23 8.71 11.37
CA VAL A 128 2.53 7.99 12.61
C VAL A 128 3.46 8.82 13.48
N LEU A 129 4.47 9.45 12.90
CA LEU A 129 5.41 10.32 13.63
C LEU A 129 4.71 11.57 14.20
N ILE A 130 3.79 12.19 13.45
CA ILE A 130 2.98 13.32 13.94
C ILE A 130 2.11 12.90 15.13
N ARG A 131 1.55 11.69 15.09
CA ARG A 131 0.79 11.09 16.19
C ARG A 131 1.67 10.72 17.38
N ALA A 132 2.90 10.25 17.13
CA ALA A 132 3.85 9.90 18.19
C ALA A 132 4.26 11.10 19.07
N LEU A 133 4.18 12.33 18.54
CA LEU A 133 4.40 13.54 19.36
C LEU A 133 3.34 13.74 20.46
N GLU A 134 2.15 13.14 20.34
CA GLU A 134 1.10 13.19 21.37
C GLU A 134 1.38 12.23 22.55
N HIS A 135 2.42 11.42 22.44
CA HIS A 135 2.78 10.44 23.45
C HIS A 135 3.35 11.11 24.71
N PRO A 136 2.94 10.73 25.94
CA PRO A 136 3.45 11.34 27.18
C PRO A 136 4.92 10.97 27.49
N GLY A 137 5.42 9.88 26.92
CA GLY A 137 6.81 9.44 27.07
C GLY A 137 7.77 10.21 26.17
N GLU A 138 8.69 10.97 26.77
CA GLU A 138 9.69 11.79 26.07
C GLU A 138 10.62 10.96 25.16
N SER A 139 10.89 9.70 25.51
CA SER A 139 11.73 8.80 24.69
C SER A 139 11.13 8.52 23.31
N ILE A 140 9.81 8.33 23.23
CA ILE A 140 9.10 8.11 21.96
C ILE A 140 9.03 9.41 21.16
N GLN A 141 8.80 10.54 21.84
CA GLN A 141 8.81 11.86 21.19
C GLN A 141 10.18 12.17 20.59
N GLU A 142 11.27 11.89 21.31
CA GLU A 142 12.64 12.11 20.82
C GLU A 142 12.94 11.24 19.60
N GLN A 143 12.60 9.95 19.66
CA GLN A 143 12.72 9.07 18.49
C GLN A 143 11.91 9.59 17.30
N ALA A 144 10.70 10.11 17.53
CA ALA A 144 9.87 10.65 16.47
C ALA A 144 10.52 11.89 15.82
N VAL A 145 11.03 12.82 16.63
CA VAL A 145 11.72 14.04 16.14
C VAL A 145 13.00 13.69 15.38
N ASP A 146 13.79 12.73 15.87
CA ASP A 146 15.01 12.27 15.19
C ASP A 146 14.67 11.66 13.81
N ARG A 147 13.63 10.83 13.75
CA ARG A 147 13.14 10.22 12.50
C ARG A 147 12.59 11.26 11.52
N MET A 148 11.80 12.22 12.00
CA MET A 148 11.31 13.32 11.18
C MET A 148 12.46 14.15 10.60
N THR A 149 13.49 14.44 11.40
CA THR A 149 14.67 15.20 10.98
C THR A 149 15.43 14.46 9.87
N ALA A 150 15.56 13.14 9.98
CA ALA A 150 16.17 12.30 8.94
C ALA A 150 15.33 12.23 7.66
N LEU A 151 14.00 12.32 7.77
CA LEU A 151 13.07 12.26 6.63
C LEU A 151 12.92 13.58 5.88
N LEU A 152 13.13 14.72 6.53
CA LEU A 152 13.08 16.04 5.91
C LEU A 152 13.86 16.17 4.59
N PRO A 153 15.15 15.77 4.50
CA PRO A 153 15.91 15.91 3.26
C PRO A 153 15.43 14.97 2.15
N VAL A 154 14.81 13.83 2.50
CA VAL A 154 14.38 12.80 1.54
C VAL A 154 12.96 13.08 1.03
N SER A 155 12.12 13.72 1.84
CA SER A 155 10.70 13.88 1.58
C SER A 155 10.37 15.26 1.00
N ALA A 156 9.91 15.29 -0.25
CA ALA A 156 9.53 16.55 -0.93
C ALA A 156 8.23 17.17 -0.39
N LYS A 157 7.37 16.40 0.30
CA LYS A 157 6.08 16.87 0.81
C LYS A 157 5.85 16.38 2.22
N ILE A 158 5.65 17.33 3.12
CA ILE A 158 5.36 17.07 4.53
C ILE A 158 3.84 17.19 4.71
N PRO A 159 3.14 16.12 5.10
CA PRO A 159 1.72 16.20 5.35
C PRO A 159 1.44 17.04 6.60
N ARG A 160 0.35 17.80 6.58
CA ARG A 160 -0.18 18.57 7.72
C ARG A 160 0.84 19.44 8.46
N ARG A 161 1.72 20.15 7.72
CA ARG A 161 2.79 21.01 8.28
C ARG A 161 2.35 21.95 9.40
N ALA A 162 1.18 22.59 9.26
CA ALA A 162 0.65 23.49 10.28
C ALA A 162 0.45 22.76 11.62
N THR A 163 -0.25 21.63 11.60
CA THR A 163 -0.47 20.81 12.81
C THR A 163 0.83 20.24 13.37
N LEU A 164 1.80 19.91 12.52
CA LEU A 164 3.12 19.46 12.96
C LEU A 164 3.85 20.58 13.71
N LYS A 165 3.88 21.81 13.16
CA LYS A 165 4.49 22.97 13.82
C LYS A 165 3.83 23.26 15.18
N GLU A 166 2.50 23.27 15.23
CA GLU A 166 1.76 23.48 16.49
C GLU A 166 2.11 22.41 17.53
N ARG A 167 2.20 21.14 17.12
CA ARG A 167 2.58 20.04 18.02
C ARG A 167 4.03 20.15 18.49
N LEU A 168 4.97 20.44 17.61
CA LEU A 168 6.37 20.65 17.99
C LEU A 168 6.49 21.81 18.97
N ARG A 169 5.76 22.91 18.74
CA ARG A 169 5.71 24.04 19.67
C ARG A 169 5.11 23.66 21.03
N ALA A 170 4.09 22.80 21.06
CA ALA A 170 3.56 22.28 22.32
C ALA A 170 4.60 21.41 23.04
N VAL A 171 5.33 20.56 22.32
CA VAL A 171 6.41 19.74 22.87
C VAL A 171 7.54 20.61 23.42
N THR A 172 7.96 21.67 22.73
CA THR A 172 9.02 22.58 23.23
C THR A 172 8.62 23.29 24.52
N GLN A 173 7.33 23.56 24.73
CA GLN A 173 6.80 24.19 25.93
C GLN A 173 6.63 23.21 27.11
N VAL A 174 6.24 21.97 26.84
CA VAL A 174 5.86 20.99 27.88
C VAL A 174 7.00 20.05 28.24
N ALA A 175 7.91 19.76 27.32
CA ALA A 175 8.99 18.79 27.54
C ALA A 175 9.92 19.23 28.68
N ARG A 176 10.26 18.29 29.56
CA ARG A 176 11.19 18.50 30.67
C ARG A 176 12.63 18.35 30.18
N GLY A 177 12.90 17.37 29.32
CA GLY A 177 14.18 17.15 28.68
C GLY A 177 14.67 18.37 27.90
N VAL A 178 15.93 18.77 28.13
CA VAL A 178 16.57 19.87 27.37
C VAL A 178 16.86 19.43 25.94
N SER A 179 17.36 18.20 25.76
CA SER A 179 17.68 17.63 24.44
C SER A 179 16.45 17.57 23.52
N LEU A 180 15.32 17.11 24.03
CA LEU A 180 14.07 17.03 23.26
C LEU A 180 13.58 18.41 22.82
N ARG A 181 13.67 19.42 23.72
CA ARG A 181 13.29 20.79 23.39
C ARG A 181 14.15 21.38 22.29
N GLU A 182 15.47 21.23 22.38
CA GLU A 182 16.40 21.73 21.35
C GLU A 182 16.17 21.06 19.99
N LYS A 183 16.00 19.73 19.99
CA LYS A 183 15.71 18.97 18.76
C LYS A 183 14.38 19.38 18.14
N ALA A 184 13.32 19.49 18.95
CA ALA A 184 12.00 19.88 18.48
C ALA A 184 11.98 21.33 17.95
N GLN A 185 12.67 22.26 18.62
CA GLN A 185 12.81 23.64 18.16
C GLN A 185 13.59 23.74 16.85
N SER A 186 14.72 23.03 16.74
CA SER A 186 15.49 22.99 15.49
C SER A 186 14.68 22.43 14.33
N LEU A 187 13.84 21.41 14.59
CA LEU A 187 12.94 20.87 13.59
C LEU A 187 11.84 21.87 13.20
N GLU A 188 11.27 22.60 14.17
CA GLU A 188 10.26 23.63 13.93
C GLU A 188 10.76 24.75 13.02
N GLU A 189 11.99 25.23 13.24
CA GLU A 189 12.61 26.30 12.45
C GLU A 189 12.92 25.87 11.01
N ARG A 190 13.15 24.57 10.78
CA ARG A 190 13.44 23.99 9.46
C ARG A 190 12.20 23.65 8.64
N LEU A 191 11.03 23.58 9.28
CA LEU A 191 9.73 23.30 8.66
C LEU A 191 9.11 24.58 8.08
#